data_AF-A0A7J8XH11-F1
#
_entry.id   AF-A0A7J8XH11-F1
#
_cell.length_a   1.000
_cell.length_b   1.000
_cell.length_c   1.000
_cell.angle_alpha   90.00
_cell.angle_beta   90.00
_cell.angle_gamma   90.00
#
_symmetry.space_group_name_H-M   'P 1'
#
loop_
_entity.id
_entity.type
_entity.pdbx_description
1 polymer ?
#
loop_
_entity_poly.entity_id
_entity_poly.type
_entity_poly.pdbx_seq_one_letter_code
_entity_poly.pdbx_strand_id
1 'polypeptide(L)'
;MKKYPSKVIRKDSAKKTAKKSRVKCFVKLVNYQHLMPTRYTLDVDLKDVVTVDALQTKDKKVAACKATKERFEERFKTGKNRWFFTKLRF
;
A
#
# COMPACT_ATOMS: atom_id res chain seq x y z
N MET A 1 -2.94 -4.63 -1.65
CA MET A 1 -3.56 -3.28 -1.82
C MET A 1 -4.87 -3.38 -2.59
N LYS A 2 -5.82 -2.44 -2.40
CA LYS A 2 -7.08 -2.44 -3.16
C LYS A 2 -6.87 -1.92 -4.60
N LYS A 3 -5.93 -1.00 -4.78
CA LYS A 3 -5.45 -0.55 -6.10
C LYS A 3 -3.91 -0.50 -6.09
N TYR A 4 -3.31 -1.18 -7.06
CA TYR A 4 -1.86 -1.20 -7.29
C TYR A 4 -1.43 -0.02 -8.16
N PRO A 5 -0.17 0.46 -8.01
CA PRO A 5 0.38 1.45 -8.92
C PRO A 5 0.55 0.82 -10.31
N SER A 6 0.41 1.64 -11.35
CA SER A 6 0.60 1.19 -12.75
C SER A 6 2.05 1.39 -13.20
N LYS A 7 2.46 0.63 -14.22
CA LYS A 7 3.80 0.77 -14.82
C LYS A 7 4.02 2.21 -15.33
N VAL A 8 5.03 2.86 -14.77
CA VAL A 8 5.52 4.18 -15.20
C VAL A 8 6.57 3.96 -16.29
N ILE A 9 6.49 4.72 -17.37
CA ILE A 9 7.41 4.66 -18.52
C ILE A 9 8.04 6.04 -18.70
N ARG A 10 9.29 6.10 -19.18
CA ARG A 10 10.02 7.36 -19.40
C ARG A 10 9.29 8.39 -20.29
N LYS A 11 8.39 7.93 -21.17
CA LYS A 11 7.56 8.78 -22.05
C LYS A 11 6.35 9.42 -21.34
N ASP A 12 6.04 9.02 -20.10
CA ASP A 12 4.89 9.57 -19.38
C ASP A 12 5.19 11.01 -18.91
N SER A 13 4.22 11.91 -19.07
CA SER A 13 4.29 13.25 -18.49
C SER A 13 4.26 13.20 -16.96
N ALA A 14 4.79 14.24 -16.29
CA ALA A 14 4.80 14.32 -14.83
C ALA A 14 3.42 14.10 -14.20
N LYS A 15 2.36 14.67 -14.81
CA LYS A 15 0.96 14.51 -14.38
C LYS A 15 0.49 13.05 -14.49
N LYS A 16 0.88 12.35 -15.55
CA LYS A 16 0.52 10.94 -15.77
C LYS A 16 1.28 10.02 -14.82
N THR A 17 2.56 10.29 -14.59
CA THR A 17 3.38 9.59 -13.59
C THR A 17 2.78 9.71 -12.20
N ALA A 18 2.41 10.91 -11.75
CA ALA A 18 1.75 11.12 -10.47
C ALA A 18 0.43 10.33 -10.35
N LYS A 19 -0.38 10.27 -11.41
CA LYS A 19 -1.64 9.50 -11.41
C LYS A 19 -1.40 7.98 -11.36
N LYS A 20 -0.35 7.49 -12.02
CA LYS A 20 0.01 6.05 -12.06
C LYS A 20 0.62 5.54 -10.76
N SER A 21 1.36 6.40 -10.04
CA SER A 21 1.95 6.05 -8.74
C SER A 21 0.95 6.02 -7.59
N ARG A 22 -0.31 6.47 -7.81
CA ARG A 22 -1.34 6.48 -6.76
C ARG A 22 -1.75 5.09 -6.33
N VAL A 23 -1.84 4.90 -5.02
CA VAL A 23 -2.27 3.62 -4.43
C VAL A 23 -3.51 3.77 -3.56
N LYS A 24 -4.27 2.66 -3.44
CA LYS A 24 -5.43 2.59 -2.54
C LYS A 24 -5.20 1.49 -1.51
N CYS A 25 -5.04 1.90 -0.26
CA CYS A 25 -4.80 1.03 0.87
C CYS A 25 -6.11 0.52 1.48
N PHE A 26 -6.00 -0.54 2.27
CA PHE A 26 -7.04 -1.04 3.14
C PHE A 26 -6.38 -1.55 4.41
N VAL A 27 -7.10 -1.45 5.54
CA VAL A 27 -6.71 -2.06 6.80
C VAL A 27 -7.82 -3.05 7.19
N LYS A 28 -7.43 -4.26 7.56
CA LYS A 28 -8.31 -5.34 7.97
C LYS A 28 -7.66 -6.15 9.09
N LEU A 29 -8.48 -6.61 10.03
CA LEU A 29 -8.13 -7.71 10.92
C LEU A 29 -8.37 -9.02 10.15
N VAL A 30 -7.37 -9.90 10.11
CA VAL A 30 -7.40 -11.13 9.30
C VAL A 30 -6.89 -12.28 10.15
N ASN A 31 -7.62 -13.40 10.15
CA ASN A 31 -7.16 -14.66 10.76
C ASN A 31 -5.99 -15.24 9.93
N TYR A 32 -5.00 -15.83 10.60
CA TYR A 32 -3.84 -16.48 9.98
C TYR A 32 -4.19 -17.52 8.92
N GLN A 33 -5.31 -18.23 9.05
CA GLN A 33 -5.77 -19.20 8.05
C GLN A 33 -6.14 -18.56 6.70
N HIS A 34 -6.45 -17.24 6.68
CA HIS A 34 -6.75 -16.49 5.45
C HIS A 34 -5.52 -15.76 4.88
N LEU A 35 -4.33 -16.04 5.42
CA LEU A 35 -3.07 -15.48 4.95
C LEU A 35 -2.20 -16.57 4.33
N MET A 36 -1.75 -16.32 3.11
CA MET A 36 -0.67 -17.10 2.50
C MET A 36 0.66 -16.40 2.83
N PRO A 37 1.53 -17.00 3.67
CA PRO A 37 2.83 -16.41 3.99
C PRO A 37 3.72 -16.37 2.75
N THR A 38 4.61 -15.38 2.68
CA THR A 38 5.51 -15.19 1.54
C THR A 38 6.93 -14.97 2.05
N ARG A 39 7.93 -15.35 1.25
CA ARG A 39 9.36 -15.18 1.61
C ARG A 39 9.80 -13.71 1.74
N TYR A 40 9.04 -12.78 1.16
CA TYR A 40 9.44 -11.38 1.08
C TYR A 40 9.06 -10.60 2.33
N THR A 41 9.98 -9.77 2.82
CA THR A 41 9.72 -8.82 3.91
C THR A 41 9.49 -7.42 3.35
N LEU A 42 8.67 -6.64 4.05
CA LEU A 42 8.43 -5.23 3.76
C LEU A 42 8.99 -4.39 4.90
N ASP A 43 9.98 -3.57 4.56
CA ASP A 43 10.61 -2.64 5.49
C ASP A 43 9.91 -1.28 5.38
N VAL A 44 8.72 -1.20 5.96
CA VAL A 44 7.95 0.04 6.13
C VAL A 44 7.41 0.01 7.54
N ASP A 45 7.79 1.01 8.34
CA ASP A 45 7.21 1.11 9.67
C ASP A 45 5.75 1.54 9.54
N LEU A 46 4.84 0.74 10.08
CA LEU A 46 3.39 0.97 10.06
C LEU A 46 2.76 0.76 11.44
N LYS A 47 3.57 0.42 12.45
CA LYS A 47 3.06 0.01 13.77
C LYS A 47 2.29 1.13 14.46
N ASP A 48 2.74 2.36 14.29
CA ASP A 48 2.09 3.53 14.90
C ASP A 48 0.78 3.92 14.22
N VAL A 49 0.64 3.59 12.93
CA VAL A 49 -0.51 4.01 12.10
C VAL A 49 -1.62 2.97 12.12
N VAL A 50 -1.26 1.69 12.19
CA VAL A 50 -2.18 0.56 12.09
C VAL A 50 -2.39 -0.05 13.47
N THR A 51 -3.17 0.66 14.29
CA THR A 51 -3.59 0.19 15.62
C THR A 51 -4.98 -0.45 15.58
N VAL A 52 -5.30 -1.26 16.59
CA VAL A 52 -6.64 -1.89 16.72
C VAL A 52 -7.73 -0.83 16.91
N ASP A 53 -7.42 0.26 17.63
CA ASP A 53 -8.36 1.38 17.83
C ASP A 53 -8.69 2.12 16.53
N ALA A 54 -7.77 2.14 15.57
CA ALA A 54 -8.03 2.73 14.26
C ALA A 54 -9.09 1.96 13.46
N LEU A 55 -9.41 0.72 13.85
CA LEU A 55 -10.41 -0.12 13.19
C LEU A 55 -11.81 0.00 13.80
N GLN A 56 -11.95 0.63 14.99
CA GLN A 56 -13.22 0.73 15.70
C GLN A 56 -14.22 1.65 14.98
N THR A 57 -13.76 2.79 14.45
CA THR A 57 -14.62 3.77 13.76
C THR A 57 -14.21 3.97 12.30
N LYS A 58 -15.18 4.34 11.48
CA LYS A 58 -14.97 4.54 10.04
C LYS A 58 -13.99 5.70 9.77
N ASP A 59 -14.07 6.77 10.54
CA ASP A 59 -13.22 7.96 10.34
C ASP A 59 -11.76 7.70 10.68
N LYS A 60 -11.50 7.02 11.81
CA LYS A 60 -10.15 6.59 12.18
C LYS A 60 -9.57 5.63 11.15
N LYS A 61 -10.39 4.73 10.60
CA LYS A 61 -9.98 3.80 9.53
C LYS A 61 -9.60 4.54 8.25
N VAL A 62 -10.33 5.60 7.89
CA VAL A 62 -10.01 6.44 6.73
C VAL A 62 -8.70 7.19 6.96
N ALA A 63 -8.50 7.75 8.16
CA ALA A 63 -7.25 8.43 8.53
C ALA A 63 -6.04 7.49 8.47
N ALA A 64 -6.14 6.29 9.06
CA ALA A 64 -5.09 5.28 9.01
C ALA A 64 -4.80 4.84 7.56
N CYS A 65 -5.84 4.66 6.72
CA CYS A 65 -5.65 4.35 5.30
C CYS A 65 -4.94 5.48 4.54
N LYS A 66 -5.17 6.74 4.90
CA LYS A 66 -4.53 7.90 4.28
C LYS A 66 -3.05 7.98 4.65
N ALA A 67 -2.71 7.84 5.93
CA ALA A 67 -1.32 7.81 6.39
C ALA A 67 -0.55 6.61 5.79
N THR A 68 -1.17 5.42 5.75
CA THR A 68 -0.59 4.22 5.12
C THR A 68 -0.36 4.43 3.62
N LYS A 69 -1.27 5.13 2.93
CA LYS A 69 -1.14 5.45 1.51
C LYS A 69 0.08 6.31 1.23
N GLU A 70 0.30 7.35 2.04
CA GLU A 70 1.44 8.26 1.87
C GLU A 70 2.77 7.51 2.01
N ARG A 71 2.93 6.69 3.06
CA ARG A 71 4.13 5.85 3.27
C ARG A 71 4.38 4.88 2.12
N PHE A 72 3.33 4.27 1.56
CA PHE A 72 3.46 3.37 0.40
C PHE A 72 3.78 4.10 -0.91
N GLU A 73 3.25 5.30 -1.13
CA GLU A 73 3.59 6.11 -2.30
C GLU A 73 5.06 6.57 -2.26
N GLU A 74 5.57 6.92 -1.08
CA GLU A 74 6.98 7.23 -0.87
C GLU A 74 7.86 6.01 -1.14
N ARG A 75 7.57 4.86 -0.52
CA ARG A 75 8.33 3.63 -0.73
C ARG A 75 8.33 3.20 -2.20
N PHE A 76 7.20 3.32 -2.91
CA PHE A 76 7.14 3.01 -4.34
C PHE A 76 8.06 3.90 -5.18
N LYS A 77 8.17 5.19 -4.87
CA LYS A 77 9.09 6.11 -5.57
C LYS A 77 10.56 5.74 -5.38
N THR A 78 10.92 5.11 -4.26
CA THR A 78 12.30 4.62 -4.03
C THR A 78 12.69 3.42 -4.88
N GLY A 79 11.75 2.78 -5.57
CA GLY A 79 11.99 1.59 -6.39
C GLY A 79 12.25 0.29 -5.59
N LYS A 80 12.15 0.33 -4.25
CA LYS A 80 12.28 -0.85 -3.38
C LYS A 80 10.98 -1.68 -3.36
N ASN A 81 11.10 -2.95 -2.93
CA ASN A 81 9.96 -3.87 -2.72
C ASN A 81 9.08 -4.06 -3.99
N ARG A 82 9.70 -4.18 -5.17
CA ARG A 82 9.01 -4.30 -6.47
C ARG A 82 7.95 -5.40 -6.50
N TRP A 83 8.23 -6.55 -5.88
CA TRP A 83 7.29 -7.67 -5.81
C TRP A 83 5.98 -7.26 -5.10
N PHE A 84 6.07 -6.57 -3.97
CA PHE A 84 4.92 -6.11 -3.18
C PHE A 84 4.01 -5.13 -3.95
N PHE A 85 4.60 -4.25 -4.75
CA PHE A 85 3.85 -3.27 -5.55
C PHE A 85 3.37 -3.82 -6.91
N THR A 86 3.72 -5.06 -7.26
CA THR A 86 3.26 -5.70 -8.49
C THR A 86 1.95 -6.43 -8.22
N LYS A 87 0.97 -6.27 -9.11
CA LYS A 87 -0.31 -6.99 -9.00
C LYS A 87 -0.07 -8.50 -9.19
N LEU A 88 -0.46 -9.29 -8.19
CA LEU A 88 -0.51 -10.75 -8.31
C LEU A 88 -1.53 -11.13 -9.41
N ARG A 89 -1.09 -11.92 -10.39
CA ARG A 89 -1.93 -12.47 -11.45
C ARG A 89 -2.19 -13.93 -11.12
N PHE A 90 -3.45 -14.27 -10.99
CA PHE A 90 -3.99 -15.62 -10.89
C PHE A 90 -5.08 -15.74 -11.97
#